data_AF-A0A956WAW7-F1
#
_entry.id   AF-A0A956WAW7-F1
#
_cell.length_a   1.000
_cell.length_b   1.000
_cell.length_c   1.000
_cell.angle_alpha   90.00
_cell.angle_beta   90.00
_cell.angle_gamma   90.00
#
_symmetry.space_group_name_H-M   'P 1'
#
loop_
_entity.id
_entity.type
_entity.pdbx_description
1 polymer ?
#
loop_
_entity_poly.entity_id
_entity_poly.type
_entity_poly.pdbx_seq_one_letter_code
_entity_poly.pdbx_strand_id
1 'polypeptide(L)'
;MADSLDQLYQHIVQAFALKDDLIDIDLNANANESGGDLNAAKQEAIEREQAVSSQLEPYFRSGLAKALAAGNTEIALSDQDPIENKEADALIRYLVSYELASSRSEETPPGYTYFIQVNWDKLRQVATGANIDFDAALSGVR
;
A
#
# COMPACT_ATOMS: atom_id res chain seq x y z
N MET A 1 -21.66 -5.35 -1.74
CA MET A 1 -21.22 -3.95 -1.83
C MET A 1 -19.79 -3.97 -1.39
N ALA A 2 -18.84 -3.63 -2.28
CA ALA A 2 -17.46 -3.51 -1.85
C ALA A 2 -17.41 -2.40 -0.80
N ASP A 3 -16.82 -2.70 0.35
CA ASP A 3 -16.61 -1.72 1.40
C ASP A 3 -15.73 -0.59 0.84
N SER A 4 -15.97 0.67 1.21
CA SER A 4 -15.19 1.79 0.67
C SER A 4 -13.69 1.66 0.99
N LEU A 5 -13.33 0.92 2.05
CA LEU A 5 -11.95 0.56 2.37
C LEU A 5 -11.35 -0.40 1.33
N ASP A 6 -12.13 -1.38 0.88
CA ASP A 6 -11.73 -2.34 -0.15
C ASP A 6 -11.45 -1.62 -1.47
N GLN A 7 -12.33 -0.69 -1.85
CA GLN A 7 -12.14 0.13 -3.05
C GLN A 7 -10.88 0.99 -2.96
N LEU A 8 -10.62 1.61 -1.81
CA LEU A 8 -9.41 2.41 -1.59
C LEU A 8 -8.15 1.52 -1.66
N TYR A 9 -8.18 0.36 -1.01
CA TYR A 9 -7.08 -0.58 -1.02
C TYR A 9 -6.78 -1.07 -2.45
N GLN A 10 -7.79 -1.52 -3.18
CA GLN A 10 -7.64 -1.94 -4.57
C GLN A 10 -7.13 -0.82 -5.47
N HIS A 11 -7.56 0.43 -5.25
CA HIS A 11 -7.04 1.57 -6.00
C HIS A 11 -5.55 1.80 -5.75
N ILE A 12 -5.09 1.71 -4.50
CA ILE A 12 -3.69 1.84 -4.13
C ILE A 12 -2.85 0.68 -4.71
N VAL A 13 -3.37 -0.55 -4.64
CA VAL A 13 -2.74 -1.76 -5.19
C VAL A 13 -2.59 -1.66 -6.71
N GLN A 14 -3.64 -1.24 -7.43
CA GLN A 14 -3.59 -1.04 -8.87
C GLN A 14 -2.60 0.05 -9.26
N ALA A 15 -2.58 1.17 -8.52
CA ALA A 15 -1.58 2.19 -8.72
C ALA A 15 -0.18 1.57 -8.55
N PHE A 16 0.08 0.81 -7.47
CA PHE A 16 1.35 0.11 -7.19
C PHE A 16 1.80 -0.75 -8.37
N ALA A 17 0.94 -1.65 -8.83
CA ALA A 17 1.23 -2.54 -9.95
C ALA A 17 1.64 -1.76 -11.21
N LEU A 18 0.94 -0.67 -11.52
CA LEU A 18 1.22 0.14 -12.70
C LEU A 18 2.54 0.93 -12.57
N LYS A 19 2.90 1.39 -11.36
CA LYS A 19 4.16 2.08 -11.12
C LYS A 19 5.36 1.14 -11.22
N ASP A 20 5.23 -0.07 -10.66
CA ASP A 20 6.28 -1.09 -10.72
C ASP A 20 6.54 -1.55 -12.16
N ASP A 21 5.49 -1.78 -12.93
CA ASP A 21 5.58 -2.18 -14.35
C ASP A 21 6.18 -1.06 -15.22
N LEU A 22 5.87 0.22 -14.93
CA LEU A 22 6.53 1.35 -15.60
C LEU A 22 8.02 1.43 -15.30
N ILE A 23 8.43 1.09 -14.08
CA ILE A 23 9.84 1.03 -13.68
C ILE A 23 10.54 -0.14 -14.37
N ASP A 24 9.92 -1.33 -14.41
CA ASP A 24 10.49 -2.50 -15.07
C ASP A 24 10.60 -2.30 -16.58
N ILE A 25 9.58 -1.72 -17.21
CA ILE A 25 9.62 -1.35 -18.63
C ILE A 25 10.73 -0.33 -18.90
N ASP A 26 10.89 0.72 -18.08
CA ASP A 26 11.98 1.70 -18.28
C ASP A 26 13.37 1.05 -18.13
N LEU A 27 13.51 0.11 -17.19
CA LEU A 27 14.73 -0.69 -16.97
C LEU A 27 15.00 -1.69 -18.12
N ASN A 28 13.97 -2.28 -18.71
CA ASN A 28 14.05 -3.25 -19.81
C ASN A 28 13.98 -2.62 -21.21
N ALA A 29 13.65 -1.32 -21.34
CA ALA A 29 13.44 -0.61 -22.61
C ALA A 29 14.73 -0.33 -23.41
N ASN A 30 15.69 -1.25 -23.37
CA ASN A 30 16.46 -1.57 -24.58
C ASN A 30 15.61 -2.49 -25.46
N ALA A 31 14.86 -1.88 -26.39
CA ALA A 31 14.26 -2.45 -27.60
C ALA A 31 12.72 -2.60 -27.62
N ASN A 32 12.07 -1.59 -28.21
CA ASN A 32 11.18 -1.77 -29.37
C ASN A 32 9.96 -2.71 -29.20
N GLU A 33 9.06 -2.42 -28.26
CA GLU A 33 7.79 -3.16 -28.13
C GLU A 33 6.55 -2.31 -28.50
N SER A 34 5.61 -2.96 -29.21
CA SER A 34 4.36 -2.38 -29.70
C SER A 34 3.31 -2.24 -28.58
N GLY A 35 2.44 -1.23 -28.67
CA GLY A 35 1.42 -0.93 -27.64
C GLY A 35 0.36 -2.00 -27.37
N GLY A 36 0.36 -3.13 -28.09
CA GLY A 36 -0.47 -4.30 -27.80
C GLY A 36 0.09 -5.15 -26.65
N ASP A 37 1.40 -5.40 -26.65
CA ASP A 37 2.12 -6.14 -25.61
C ASP A 37 2.11 -5.37 -24.27
N LEU A 38 2.15 -4.04 -24.35
CA LEU A 38 2.16 -3.15 -23.18
C LEU A 38 0.88 -3.21 -22.34
N ASN A 39 -0.28 -3.54 -22.95
CA ASN A 39 -1.53 -3.68 -22.19
C ASN A 39 -1.66 -5.07 -21.55
N ALA A 40 -1.11 -6.11 -22.19
CA ALA A 40 -1.06 -7.45 -21.62
C ALA A 40 -0.13 -7.49 -20.40
N ALA A 41 1.07 -6.91 -20.52
CA ALA A 41 2.03 -6.78 -19.43
C ALA A 41 1.44 -6.07 -18.19
N LYS A 42 0.75 -4.95 -18.40
CA LYS A 42 0.04 -4.23 -17.33
C LYS A 42 -1.03 -5.07 -16.64
N GLN A 43 -1.82 -5.81 -17.42
CA GLN A 43 -2.87 -6.65 -16.86
C GLN A 43 -2.26 -7.77 -16.00
N GLU A 44 -1.21 -8.42 -16.49
CA GLU A 44 -0.50 -9.45 -15.73
C GLU A 44 0.17 -8.87 -14.47
N ALA A 45 0.73 -7.66 -14.52
CA ALA A 45 1.29 -6.99 -13.35
C ALA A 45 0.21 -6.72 -12.29
N ILE A 46 -0.96 -6.24 -12.71
CA ILE A 46 -2.11 -6.04 -11.82
C ILE A 46 -2.56 -7.37 -11.21
N GLU A 47 -2.68 -8.44 -12.00
CA GLU A 47 -3.11 -9.76 -11.49
C GLU A 47 -2.10 -10.35 -10.48
N ARG A 48 -0.80 -10.24 -10.76
CA ARG A 48 0.26 -10.66 -9.84
C ARG A 48 0.21 -9.88 -8.54
N GLU A 49 0.11 -8.56 -8.63
CA GLU A 49 0.05 -7.70 -7.46
C GLU A 49 -1.25 -7.91 -6.68
N GLN A 50 -2.37 -8.18 -7.35
CA GLN A 50 -3.63 -8.53 -6.70
C GLN A 50 -3.52 -9.81 -5.88
N ALA A 51 -2.83 -10.84 -6.38
CA ALA A 51 -2.60 -12.08 -5.64
C ALA A 51 -1.74 -11.88 -4.38
N VAL A 52 -0.76 -10.97 -4.43
CA VAL A 52 0.05 -10.58 -3.28
C VAL A 52 -0.77 -9.73 -2.30
N SER A 53 -1.49 -8.74 -2.82
CA SER A 53 -2.32 -7.84 -2.03
C SER A 53 -3.39 -8.60 -1.25
N SER A 54 -4.01 -9.64 -1.83
CA SER A 54 -5.01 -10.47 -1.15
C SER A 54 -4.44 -11.17 0.09
N GLN A 55 -3.14 -11.48 0.11
CA GLN A 55 -2.47 -12.09 1.26
C GLN A 55 -2.07 -11.05 2.31
N LEU A 56 -1.79 -9.83 1.87
CA LEU A 56 -1.38 -8.71 2.72
C LEU A 56 -2.56 -7.90 3.26
N GLU A 57 -3.72 -7.98 2.62
CA GLU A 57 -4.93 -7.25 2.94
C GLU A 57 -5.31 -7.29 4.44
N PRO A 58 -5.39 -8.46 5.11
CA PRO A 58 -5.75 -8.47 6.53
C PRO A 58 -4.73 -7.73 7.40
N TYR A 59 -3.44 -7.78 7.05
CA TYR A 59 -2.37 -7.08 7.77
C TYR A 59 -2.39 -5.58 7.45
N PHE A 60 -2.66 -5.20 6.19
CA PHE A 60 -2.84 -3.81 5.82
C PHE A 60 -3.99 -3.17 6.59
N ARG A 61 -5.16 -3.83 6.65
CA ARG A 61 -6.32 -3.34 7.39
C ARG A 61 -6.02 -3.20 8.89
N SER A 62 -5.37 -4.21 9.48
CA SER A 62 -4.96 -4.18 10.90
C SER A 62 -3.97 -3.05 11.19
N GLY A 63 -2.92 -2.91 10.38
CA GLY A 63 -1.94 -1.82 10.50
C GLY A 63 -2.56 -0.43 10.30
N LEU A 64 -3.47 -0.29 9.34
CA LEU A 64 -4.20 0.96 9.11
C LEU A 64 -5.13 1.30 10.29
N ALA A 65 -5.75 0.29 10.93
CA ALA A 65 -6.54 0.48 12.14
C ALA A 65 -5.69 0.97 13.31
N LYS A 66 -4.50 0.38 13.51
CA LYS A 66 -3.53 0.87 14.50
C LYS A 66 -3.12 2.32 14.22
N ALA A 67 -2.83 2.65 12.97
CA ALA A 67 -2.51 4.01 12.57
C ALA A 67 -3.68 4.98 12.81
N LEU A 68 -4.90 4.57 12.48
CA LEU A 68 -6.11 5.38 12.67
C LEU A 68 -6.35 5.67 14.16
N ALA A 69 -6.13 4.67 15.02
CA ALA A 69 -6.20 4.84 16.47
C ALA A 69 -5.11 5.77 17.02
N ALA A 70 -3.92 5.77 16.40
CA ALA A 70 -2.81 6.68 16.73
C ALA A 70 -2.97 8.09 16.11
N GLY A 71 -3.87 8.25 15.14
CA GLY A 71 -4.14 9.51 14.45
C GLY A 71 -2.94 9.99 13.63
N ASN A 72 -2.47 11.21 13.90
CA ASN A 72 -1.30 11.79 13.21
C ASN A 72 0.06 11.37 13.80
N THR A 73 0.07 10.37 14.69
CA THR A 73 1.28 9.90 15.36
C THR A 73 1.87 8.70 14.62
N GLU A 74 3.19 8.51 14.74
CA GLU A 74 3.86 7.30 14.28
C GLU A 74 3.36 6.08 15.07
N ILE A 75 3.05 4.98 14.38
CA ILE A 75 2.89 3.66 15.01
C ILE A 75 4.22 2.92 15.00
N ALA A 76 4.52 2.18 16.06
CA ALA A 76 5.70 1.32 16.14
C ALA A 76 5.29 -0.13 15.86
N LEU A 77 6.01 -0.79 14.96
CA LEU A 77 5.78 -2.18 14.56
C LEU A 77 7.12 -2.93 14.62
N SER A 78 7.18 -4.02 15.39
CA SER A 78 8.41 -4.79 15.58
C SER A 78 8.57 -5.88 14.52
N ASP A 79 9.78 -6.05 13.99
CA ASP A 79 10.09 -7.17 13.08
C ASP A 79 10.10 -8.54 13.81
N GLN A 80 10.23 -8.51 15.14
CA GLN A 80 10.23 -9.71 15.98
C GLN A 80 8.83 -10.33 16.15
N ASP A 81 7.78 -9.53 15.98
CA ASP A 81 6.42 -10.04 15.95
C ASP A 81 6.03 -10.34 14.49
N PRO A 82 5.69 -11.59 14.15
CA PRO A 82 5.41 -11.97 12.76
C PRO A 82 4.14 -11.32 12.20
N ILE A 83 3.23 -10.84 13.04
CA ILE A 83 2.05 -10.08 12.62
C ILE A 83 2.46 -8.63 12.38
N GLU A 84 3.14 -7.99 13.33
CA GLU A 84 3.58 -6.58 13.18
C GLU A 84 4.55 -6.40 12.02
N ASN A 85 5.43 -7.38 11.78
CA ASN A 85 6.32 -7.39 10.63
C ASN A 85 5.54 -7.38 9.31
N LYS A 86 4.46 -8.16 9.20
CA LYS A 86 3.61 -8.19 8.00
C LYS A 86 2.74 -6.93 7.86
N GLU A 87 2.29 -6.36 8.97
CA GLU A 87 1.61 -5.06 8.97
C GLU A 87 2.55 -3.96 8.45
N ALA A 88 3.80 -3.96 8.93
CA ALA A 88 4.83 -3.01 8.50
C ALA A 88 5.13 -3.17 7.00
N ASP A 89 5.34 -4.40 6.54
CA ASP A 89 5.59 -4.71 5.12
C ASP A 89 4.42 -4.24 4.24
N ALA A 90 3.17 -4.54 4.62
CA ALA A 90 2.00 -4.12 3.87
C ALA A 90 1.86 -2.58 3.81
N LEU A 91 2.05 -1.88 4.92
CA LEU A 91 1.96 -0.42 4.98
C LEU A 91 3.10 0.25 4.21
N ILE A 92 4.33 -0.27 4.33
CA ILE A 92 5.49 0.27 3.61
C ILE A 92 5.31 0.08 2.11
N ARG A 93 4.96 -1.13 1.67
CA ARG A 93 4.74 -1.46 0.25
C ARG A 93 3.70 -0.55 -0.39
N TYR A 94 2.54 -0.39 0.23
CA TYR A 94 1.40 0.30 -0.39
C TYR A 94 1.27 1.79 -0.06
N LEU A 95 1.75 2.26 1.10
CA LEU A 95 1.62 3.68 1.47
C LEU A 95 2.91 4.47 1.28
N VAL A 96 4.05 3.94 1.72
CA VAL A 96 5.32 4.67 1.67
C VAL A 96 5.79 4.84 0.22
N SER A 97 5.61 3.84 -0.62
CA SER A 97 5.93 3.90 -2.06
C SER A 97 5.20 5.02 -2.82
N TYR A 98 4.07 5.49 -2.27
CA TYR A 98 3.23 6.56 -2.81
C TYR A 98 3.35 7.88 -2.05
N GLU A 99 4.31 7.98 -1.12
CA GLU A 99 4.43 9.12 -0.21
C GLU A 99 3.14 9.41 0.58
N LEU A 100 2.27 8.40 0.74
CA LEU A 100 1.04 8.43 1.54
C LEU A 100 1.33 8.10 3.00
N ALA A 101 2.51 7.57 3.29
CA ALA A 101 3.05 7.41 4.62
C ALA A 101 4.55 7.72 4.62
N SER A 102 5.08 8.02 5.79
CA SER A 102 6.51 8.06 6.05
C SER A 102 6.88 6.87 6.94
N SER A 103 8.02 6.26 6.66
CA SER A 103 8.57 5.18 7.50
C SER A 103 9.99 5.52 7.93
N ARG A 104 10.31 5.23 9.19
CA ARG A 104 11.69 5.14 9.68
C ARG A 104 11.89 3.83 10.41
N SER A 105 13.06 3.25 10.29
CA SER A 105 13.45 2.03 11.00
C SER A 105 14.49 2.37 12.07
N GLU A 106 14.33 1.80 13.25
CA GLU A 106 15.29 1.92 14.34
C GLU A 106 15.79 0.52 14.72
N GLU A 107 17.11 0.35 14.76
CA GLU A 107 17.70 -0.91 15.22
C GLU A 107 17.40 -1.08 16.71
N THR A 108 16.67 -2.14 17.03
CA THR A 108 16.22 -2.46 18.39
C THR A 108 16.60 -3.91 18.67
N PRO A 109 17.84 -4.18 19.15
CA PRO A 109 18.33 -5.55 19.31
C PRO A 109 17.35 -6.43 20.11
N PRO A 110 17.01 -7.64 19.63
CA PRO A 110 17.66 -8.39 18.56
C PRO A 110 17.18 -8.12 17.12
N GLY A 111 16.37 -7.08 16.87
CA GLY A 111 15.76 -6.80 15.56
C GLY A 111 15.62 -5.31 15.24
N TYR A 112 14.51 -4.95 14.60
CA TYR A 112 14.18 -3.61 14.15
C TYR A 112 12.75 -3.22 14.53
N THR A 113 12.58 -1.94 14.86
CA THR A 113 11.25 -1.32 15.02
C THR A 113 10.99 -0.39 13.85
N TYR A 114 9.90 -0.63 13.13
CA TYR A 114 9.40 0.23 12.07
C TYR A 114 8.43 1.25 12.65
N PHE A 115 8.75 2.52 12.52
CA PHE A 115 7.86 3.63 12.84
C PHE A 115 7.20 4.13 11.56
N ILE A 116 5.88 4.03 11.48
CA ILE A 116 5.10 4.42 10.29
C ILE A 116 4.15 5.54 10.66
N GLN A 117 4.22 6.65 9.93
CA GLN A 117 3.28 7.77 10.03
C GLN A 117 2.43 7.85 8.78
N VAL A 118 1.12 7.71 8.92
CA VAL A 118 0.19 7.81 7.79
C VAL A 118 -0.15 9.28 7.52
N ASN A 119 -0.05 9.71 6.26
CA ASN A 119 -0.49 11.03 5.82
C ASN A 119 -1.96 10.97 5.39
N TRP A 120 -2.86 11.18 6.35
CA TRP A 120 -4.30 11.12 6.13
C TRP A 120 -4.81 12.15 5.13
N ASP A 121 -4.20 13.33 5.05
CA ASP A 121 -4.56 14.37 4.08
C ASP A 121 -4.29 13.89 2.64
N LYS A 122 -3.12 13.30 2.38
CA LYS A 122 -2.80 12.74 1.06
C LYS A 122 -3.68 11.53 0.72
N LEU A 123 -3.92 10.65 1.68
CA LEU A 123 -4.84 9.51 1.49
C LEU A 123 -6.25 9.97 1.15
N ARG A 124 -6.75 11.03 1.81
CA ARG A 124 -8.02 11.66 1.48
C ARG A 124 -8.02 12.26 0.08
N GLN A 125 -6.93 12.91 -0.34
CA GLN A 125 -6.80 13.43 -1.70
C GLN A 125 -6.84 12.33 -2.76
N VAL A 126 -6.16 11.21 -2.52
CA VAL A 126 -6.22 10.03 -3.41
C VAL A 126 -7.64 9.47 -3.48
N ALA A 127 -8.29 9.26 -2.34
CA ALA A 127 -9.66 8.78 -2.29
C ALA A 127 -10.63 9.73 -3.03
N THR A 128 -10.48 11.04 -2.82
CA THR A 128 -11.30 12.06 -3.50
C THR A 128 -11.05 12.06 -5.00
N GLY A 129 -9.80 11.96 -5.45
CA GLY A 129 -9.44 11.87 -6.87
C GLY A 129 -10.00 10.61 -7.54
N ALA A 130 -10.12 9.52 -6.79
CA ALA A 130 -10.74 8.27 -7.23
C ALA A 130 -12.27 8.22 -7.05
N ASN A 131 -12.89 9.30 -6.54
CA ASN A 131 -14.32 9.36 -6.21
C ASN A 131 -14.76 8.28 -5.20
N ILE A 132 -13.89 7.95 -4.25
CA ILE A 132 -14.10 7.00 -3.15
C ILE A 132 -14.46 7.77 -1.88
N ASP A 133 -15.49 7.32 -1.17
CA ASP A 133 -15.88 7.91 0.11
C ASP A 133 -14.87 7.53 1.20
N PHE A 134 -13.99 8.48 1.52
CA PHE A 134 -12.92 8.29 2.49
C PHE A 134 -13.42 8.13 3.92
N ASP A 135 -14.45 8.88 4.31
CA ASP A 135 -15.00 8.80 5.67
C ASP A 135 -15.74 7.48 5.89
N ALA A 136 -16.42 6.96 4.86
CA ALA A 136 -16.97 5.62 4.86
C ALA A 136 -15.87 4.55 4.95
N ALA A 137 -14.78 4.70 4.19
CA ALA A 137 -13.65 3.78 4.20
C ALA A 137 -13.00 3.69 5.59
N LEU A 138 -12.79 4.82 6.26
CA LEU A 138 -12.23 4.82 7.63
C LEU A 138 -13.20 4.28 8.68
N SER A 139 -14.50 4.42 8.46
CA SER A 139 -15.51 3.86 9.38
C SER A 139 -15.53 2.33 9.34
N GLY A 140 -15.20 1.71 8.20
CA GLY A 140 -15.07 0.26 8.03
C GLY A 140 -13.80 -0.36 8.61
N VAL A 141 -12.86 0.46 9.09
CA VAL A 141 -11.60 0.02 9.73
C VAL A 141 -11.82 -0.36 11.22
N ARG A 142 -12.99 -0.04 11.80
CA ARG A 142 -13.32 -0.26 13.22
C ARG A 142 -13.74 -1.69 13.56
#